data_AF-A0A2V9JLZ5-F1
#
_entry.id   AF-A0A2V9JLZ5-F1
#
_cell.length_a   1.000
_cell.length_b   1.000
_cell.length_c   1.000
_cell.angle_alpha   90.00
_cell.angle_beta   90.00
_cell.angle_gamma   90.00
#
_symmetry.space_group_name_H-M   'P 1'
#
loop_
_entity.id
_entity.type
_entity.pdbx_description
1 polymer ?
#
loop_
_entity_poly.entity_id
_entity_poly.type
_entity_poly.pdbx_seq_one_letter_code
_entity_poly.pdbx_strand_id
1 'polypeptide(L)'
;MKVIRSIPAVLVLMCSGTYAQQPRIVNANVQTRSAAGGLEREFRSLLSGQAEPAWLGYGAPMIPGEHNMCCYESAHCCSGCQLEGKQSGGIQSGKGERVRLEGPRYLFVLLRLEQKRVEKIRTFTEDCELDAGGLPFFWLTDVRPSESIALLSSFATAAEGDAKEGRRLADSAVAAIAFHNDAAADRALEGFIAATQPESLRERASFWLGNARGRRGYEVLRRMLREDPSPKVREKVVFALTQSREPEAVAAIIETARNDASAHVRGQALFWLAQKAGAKAADAITDAIDRDPETEVKKKAVFALSQLPADEGVPKLIQVARSNRNPEVRKQAIFWLGQSRDPRALAFFEEVLLRSPR
;
A
#
# COMPACT_ATOMS: atom_id res chain seq x y z
N MET A 1 -58.77 20.95 -47.08
CA MET A 1 -58.16 20.82 -45.74
C MET A 1 -56.85 20.04 -45.81
N LYS A 2 -55.77 20.70 -45.40
CA LYS A 2 -54.44 20.24 -44.92
C LYS A 2 -53.59 19.29 -45.80
N VAL A 3 -52.58 19.90 -46.43
CA VAL A 3 -51.35 19.28 -46.94
C VAL A 3 -50.45 18.93 -45.74
N ILE A 4 -50.06 17.67 -45.59
CA ILE A 4 -49.11 17.22 -44.57
C ILE A 4 -47.71 17.22 -45.19
N ARG A 5 -46.85 18.14 -44.76
CA ARG A 5 -45.42 18.15 -45.10
C ARG A 5 -44.66 17.29 -44.09
N SER A 6 -44.00 16.25 -44.57
CA SER A 6 -43.06 15.44 -43.78
C SER A 6 -41.75 16.21 -43.58
N ILE A 7 -41.40 16.45 -42.32
CA ILE A 7 -40.12 17.02 -41.91
C ILE A 7 -39.17 15.85 -41.61
N PRO A 8 -37.95 15.79 -42.16
CA PRO A 8 -37.01 14.74 -41.81
C PRO A 8 -36.46 15.01 -40.40
N ALA A 9 -36.61 14.03 -39.52
CA ALA A 9 -36.00 14.04 -38.20
C ALA A 9 -34.47 13.88 -38.35
N VAL A 10 -33.75 15.00 -38.19
CA VAL A 10 -32.28 14.98 -38.05
C VAL A 10 -31.97 14.43 -36.66
N LEU A 11 -31.53 13.18 -36.61
CA LEU A 11 -31.04 12.54 -35.40
C LEU A 11 -29.66 13.14 -35.08
N VAL A 12 -29.64 14.18 -34.25
CA VAL A 12 -28.41 14.72 -33.66
C VAL A 12 -27.91 13.71 -32.63
N LEU A 13 -26.94 12.88 -33.01
CA LEU A 13 -26.13 12.13 -32.05
C LEU A 13 -25.32 13.16 -31.23
N MET A 14 -25.81 13.51 -30.05
CA MET A 14 -25.01 14.19 -29.06
C MET A 14 -23.99 13.20 -28.50
N CYS A 15 -22.75 13.24 -29.01
CA CYS A 15 -21.60 12.62 -28.36
C CYS A 15 -21.37 13.27 -26.99
N SER A 16 -22.07 12.76 -25.99
CA SER A 16 -21.93 13.13 -24.58
C SER A 16 -21.25 11.96 -23.89
N GLY A 17 -19.92 12.03 -23.68
CA GLY A 17 -19.23 10.91 -23.04
C GLY A 17 -17.77 11.04 -22.64
N THR A 18 -16.97 12.01 -23.13
CA THR A 18 -15.51 11.96 -22.91
C THR A 18 -14.95 12.99 -21.93
N TYR A 19 -15.68 14.06 -21.58
CA TYR A 19 -15.17 15.09 -20.66
C TYR A 19 -15.17 14.69 -19.18
N ALA A 20 -15.92 13.65 -18.78
CA ALA A 20 -16.04 13.24 -17.38
C ALA A 20 -14.79 12.50 -16.83
N GLN A 21 -13.77 12.28 -17.65
CA GLN A 21 -12.58 11.50 -17.28
C GLN A 21 -11.34 12.36 -17.07
N GLN A 22 -11.42 13.69 -17.24
CA GLN A 22 -10.27 14.59 -17.10
C GLN A 22 -10.28 15.30 -15.72
N PRO A 23 -9.16 15.33 -14.98
CA PRO A 23 -9.04 16.13 -13.76
C PRO A 23 -9.18 17.62 -14.03
N ARG A 24 -9.51 18.37 -12.98
CA ARG A 24 -9.42 19.84 -13.02
C ARG A 24 -7.94 20.25 -13.00
N ILE A 25 -7.40 20.55 -14.16
CA ILE A 25 -6.02 21.02 -14.33
C ILE A 25 -6.00 22.55 -14.41
N VAL A 26 -5.16 23.19 -13.61
CA VAL A 26 -4.95 24.64 -13.58
C VAL A 26 -3.49 24.97 -13.89
N ASN A 27 -3.24 26.21 -14.32
CA ASN A 27 -1.90 26.70 -14.64
C ASN A 27 -1.13 25.75 -15.58
N ALA A 28 -1.74 25.41 -16.71
CA ALA A 28 -1.21 24.45 -17.68
C ALA A 28 -1.62 24.81 -19.11
N ASN A 29 -0.77 24.50 -20.08
CA ASN A 29 -1.17 24.49 -21.49
C ASN A 29 -1.63 23.07 -21.88
N VAL A 30 -2.93 22.81 -21.74
CA VAL A 30 -3.50 21.47 -21.92
C VAL A 30 -3.74 21.18 -23.41
N GLN A 31 -3.13 20.10 -23.90
CA GLN A 31 -3.35 19.54 -25.23
C GLN A 31 -3.96 18.15 -25.11
N THR A 32 -5.14 17.96 -25.67
CA THR A 32 -5.80 16.65 -25.67
C THR A 32 -5.45 15.86 -26.92
N ARG A 33 -5.13 14.56 -26.77
CA ARG A 33 -4.85 13.63 -27.87
C ARG A 33 -5.59 12.31 -27.64
N SER A 34 -6.00 11.65 -28.72
CA SER A 34 -6.61 10.33 -28.62
C SER A 34 -5.56 9.23 -28.64
N ALA A 35 -5.65 8.29 -27.69
CA ALA A 35 -4.85 7.07 -27.67
C ALA A 35 -5.58 5.87 -28.27
N ALA A 36 -6.64 6.08 -29.06
CA ALA A 36 -7.39 5.00 -29.71
C ALA A 36 -6.51 4.10 -30.62
N GLY A 37 -5.39 4.64 -31.15
CA GLY A 37 -4.38 3.89 -31.90
C GLY A 37 -3.40 3.07 -31.04
N GLY A 38 -3.52 3.15 -29.71
CA GLY A 38 -2.74 2.44 -28.70
C GLY A 38 -1.92 3.37 -27.81
N LEU A 39 -2.03 3.20 -26.49
CA LEU A 39 -1.36 4.04 -25.49
C LEU A 39 0.16 4.08 -25.66
N GLU A 40 0.80 2.91 -25.85
CA GLU A 40 2.26 2.80 -25.98
C GLU A 40 2.80 3.63 -27.15
N ARG A 41 2.05 3.67 -28.26
CA ARG A 41 2.43 4.40 -29.47
C ARG A 41 2.40 5.90 -29.24
N GLU A 42 1.31 6.41 -28.67
CA GLU A 42 1.17 7.83 -28.35
C GLU A 42 2.16 8.27 -27.27
N PHE A 43 2.35 7.44 -26.23
CA PHE A 43 3.34 7.68 -25.19
C PHE A 43 4.75 7.84 -25.78
N ARG A 44 5.19 6.91 -26.64
CA ARG A 44 6.52 7.00 -27.28
C ARG A 44 6.65 8.20 -28.21
N SER A 45 5.59 8.52 -28.97
CA SER A 45 5.57 9.69 -29.84
C SER A 45 5.83 10.97 -29.04
N LEU A 46 5.09 11.16 -27.94
CA LEU A 46 5.24 12.31 -27.05
C LEU A 46 6.61 12.32 -26.36
N LEU A 47 7.03 11.20 -25.77
CA LEU A 47 8.31 11.09 -25.06
C LEU A 47 9.50 11.44 -25.96
N SER A 48 9.50 10.98 -27.22
CA SER A 48 10.61 11.21 -28.15
C SER A 48 10.82 12.68 -28.51
N GLY A 49 9.74 13.48 -28.51
CA GLY A 49 9.75 14.90 -28.79
C GLY A 49 10.01 15.79 -27.56
N GLN A 50 10.03 15.22 -26.35
CA GLN A 50 9.97 15.99 -25.11
C GLN A 50 11.35 16.20 -24.48
N ALA A 51 12.08 17.20 -25.00
CA ALA A 51 13.35 17.64 -24.40
C ALA A 51 13.13 18.43 -23.11
N GLU A 52 12.21 19.39 -23.15
CA GLU A 52 11.80 20.23 -22.00
C GLU A 52 10.79 19.51 -21.09
N PRO A 53 10.59 19.93 -19.83
CA PRO A 53 9.59 19.35 -18.95
C PRO A 53 8.16 19.46 -19.48
N ALA A 54 7.41 18.36 -19.41
CA ALA A 54 5.97 18.33 -19.64
C ALA A 54 5.28 17.26 -18.80
N TRP A 55 3.98 17.39 -18.64
CA TRP A 55 3.13 16.35 -18.06
C TRP A 55 2.38 15.60 -19.15
N LEU A 56 2.26 14.29 -18.97
CA LEU A 56 1.38 13.42 -19.72
C LEU A 56 0.41 12.76 -18.74
N GLY A 57 -0.89 12.80 -19.01
CA GLY A 57 -1.91 12.27 -18.13
C GLY A 57 -2.99 11.48 -18.86
N TYR A 58 -3.58 10.52 -18.17
CA TYR A 58 -4.79 9.83 -18.61
C TYR A 58 -5.58 9.27 -17.41
N GLY A 59 -6.84 8.95 -17.65
CA GLY A 59 -7.73 8.33 -16.65
C GLY A 59 -7.91 6.84 -16.90
N ALA A 60 -8.05 6.07 -15.81
CA ALA A 60 -8.42 4.66 -15.81
C ALA A 60 -9.45 4.38 -14.70
N PRO A 61 -10.38 3.41 -14.88
CA PRO A 61 -11.29 2.99 -13.83
C PRO A 61 -10.53 2.53 -12.57
N MET A 62 -10.97 3.00 -11.41
CA MET A 62 -10.36 2.72 -10.11
C MET A 62 -11.15 1.65 -9.35
N ILE A 63 -10.45 0.85 -8.53
CA ILE A 63 -11.11 -0.10 -7.63
C ILE A 63 -12.09 0.61 -6.68
N PRO A 64 -13.22 -0.01 -6.31
CA PRO A 64 -14.17 0.59 -5.39
C PRO A 64 -13.55 0.73 -3.99
N GLY A 65 -13.86 1.83 -3.31
CA GLY A 65 -13.45 2.07 -1.93
C GLY A 65 -13.04 3.52 -1.67
N GLU A 66 -12.77 3.85 -0.41
CA GLU A 66 -12.28 5.17 -0.02
C GLU A 66 -10.77 5.28 -0.22
N HIS A 67 -10.38 5.59 -1.45
CA HIS A 67 -8.98 5.70 -1.89
C HIS A 67 -8.69 7.11 -2.44
N ASN A 68 -8.76 8.13 -1.59
CA ASN A 68 -8.51 9.51 -2.04
C ASN A 68 -7.00 9.77 -2.17
N MET A 69 -6.57 10.24 -3.34
CA MET A 69 -5.16 10.51 -3.65
C MET A 69 -5.00 11.99 -3.99
N CYS A 70 -4.96 12.83 -2.96
CA CYS A 70 -4.81 14.27 -3.09
C CYS A 70 -3.65 14.81 -2.24
N CYS A 71 -3.19 16.01 -2.59
CA CYS A 71 -2.23 16.78 -1.82
C CYS A 71 -3.01 17.65 -0.83
N TYR A 72 -2.45 17.85 0.35
CA TYR A 72 -3.03 18.70 1.38
C TYR A 72 -1.94 19.59 1.94
N GLU A 73 -2.02 20.89 1.64
CA GLU A 73 -1.41 21.91 2.50
C GLU A 73 -2.40 22.29 3.60
N SER A 74 -1.86 22.64 4.76
CA SER A 74 -2.51 22.69 6.07
C SER A 74 -3.84 23.46 6.17
N ALA A 75 -4.73 22.89 6.99
CA ALA A 75 -5.82 23.45 7.80
C ALA A 75 -6.97 24.25 7.16
N HIS A 76 -6.77 25.10 6.15
CA HIS A 76 -7.82 26.06 5.78
C HIS A 76 -8.05 26.11 4.28
N CYS A 77 -8.89 25.20 3.78
CA CYS A 77 -9.43 25.18 2.43
C CYS A 77 -8.34 25.39 1.36
N CYS A 78 -7.92 24.35 0.68
CA CYS A 78 -8.73 23.77 -0.37
C CYS A 78 -7.82 22.71 -1.05
N SER A 79 -8.41 21.63 -1.56
CA SER A 79 -7.66 20.47 -2.09
C SER A 79 -7.02 20.75 -3.44
N GLY A 80 -5.79 21.28 -3.42
CA GLY A 80 -4.97 21.53 -4.61
C GLY A 80 -3.63 20.79 -4.55
N CYS A 81 -3.15 20.34 -5.70
CA CYS A 81 -1.87 19.63 -5.87
C CYS A 81 -0.92 20.39 -6.78
N GLN A 82 0.21 20.85 -6.24
CA GLN A 82 1.32 21.33 -7.06
C GLN A 82 2.11 20.14 -7.65
N LEU A 83 2.01 19.91 -8.95
CA LEU A 83 2.62 18.76 -9.61
C LEU A 83 4.16 18.82 -9.62
N GLU A 84 4.74 20.02 -9.70
CA GLU A 84 6.19 20.21 -9.63
C GLU A 84 6.74 20.21 -8.19
N GLY A 85 5.86 20.25 -7.18
CA GLY A 85 6.24 20.27 -5.77
C GLY A 85 6.92 18.98 -5.29
N LYS A 86 7.58 19.05 -4.12
CA LYS A 86 8.23 17.88 -3.49
C LYS A 86 7.23 16.91 -2.87
N GLN A 87 6.03 17.37 -2.53
CA GLN A 87 4.99 16.51 -1.96
C GLN A 87 4.36 15.63 -3.04
N SER A 88 4.40 14.32 -2.82
CA SER A 88 3.55 13.35 -3.50
C SER A 88 2.23 13.26 -2.74
N GLY A 89 1.09 13.28 -3.44
CA GLY A 89 -0.21 13.02 -2.81
C GLY A 89 -0.16 11.71 -2.02
N GLY A 90 -0.57 11.76 -0.76
CA GLY A 90 -0.69 10.57 0.09
C GLY A 90 -2.04 9.90 -0.14
N ILE A 91 -2.09 8.57 -0.05
CA ILE A 91 -3.36 7.84 -0.05
C ILE A 91 -3.98 8.02 1.33
N GLN A 92 -5.16 8.63 1.39
CA GLN A 92 -5.94 8.75 2.61
C GLN A 92 -7.20 7.88 2.55
N SER A 93 -7.46 7.18 3.66
CA SER A 93 -8.77 6.61 3.95
C SER A 93 -9.44 7.42 5.07
N GLY A 94 -10.59 8.02 4.76
CA GLY A 94 -11.63 8.34 5.74
C GLY A 94 -11.39 9.35 6.87
N LYS A 95 -10.41 10.26 6.79
CA LYS A 95 -10.22 11.32 7.84
C LYS A 95 -10.21 12.76 7.31
N GLY A 96 -10.96 13.03 6.24
CA GLY A 96 -11.21 14.41 5.79
C GLY A 96 -12.42 15.01 6.51
N GLU A 97 -12.43 16.33 6.75
CA GLU A 97 -13.59 17.07 7.29
C GLU A 97 -14.86 16.95 6.44
N ARG A 98 -14.74 16.48 5.18
CA ARG A 98 -15.86 16.22 4.28
C ARG A 98 -16.16 14.73 4.23
N VAL A 99 -17.36 14.36 4.68
CA VAL A 99 -17.92 13.01 4.51
C VAL A 99 -18.22 12.82 3.02
N ARG A 100 -17.49 11.93 2.36
CA ARG A 100 -17.80 11.52 0.98
C ARG A 100 -18.80 10.37 1.02
N LEU A 101 -19.89 10.51 0.27
CA LEU A 101 -20.92 9.48 0.17
C LEU A 101 -20.50 8.33 -0.76
N GLU A 102 -19.58 8.59 -1.70
CA GLU A 102 -19.01 7.60 -2.62
C GLU A 102 -17.49 7.82 -2.78
N GLY A 103 -16.77 6.72 -3.05
CA GLY A 103 -15.35 6.76 -3.39
C GLY A 103 -15.09 7.24 -4.82
N PRO A 104 -13.85 7.67 -5.14
CA PRO A 104 -13.50 8.07 -6.50
C PRO A 104 -13.63 6.89 -7.47
N ARG A 105 -14.12 7.17 -8.69
CA ARG A 105 -14.36 6.16 -9.73
C ARG A 105 -13.22 6.04 -10.72
N TYR A 106 -12.42 7.10 -10.85
CA TYR A 106 -11.28 7.16 -11.75
C TYR A 106 -9.97 7.44 -11.02
N LEU A 107 -8.94 6.73 -11.46
CA LEU A 107 -7.55 6.93 -11.16
C LEU A 107 -6.94 7.75 -12.31
N PHE A 108 -6.29 8.86 -12.00
CA PHE A 108 -5.52 9.62 -12.96
C PHE A 108 -4.04 9.29 -12.81
N VAL A 109 -3.43 8.79 -13.88
CA VAL A 109 -2.01 8.46 -13.94
C VAL A 109 -1.29 9.57 -14.68
N LEU A 110 -0.37 10.24 -14.00
CA LEU A 110 0.43 11.34 -14.55
C LEU A 110 1.91 10.94 -14.62
N LEU A 111 2.50 11.20 -15.77
CA LEU A 111 3.90 10.94 -16.13
C LEU A 111 4.57 12.28 -16.36
N ARG A 112 5.63 12.60 -15.60
CA ARG A 112 6.47 13.76 -15.89
C ARG A 112 7.53 13.37 -16.89
N LEU A 113 7.51 14.01 -18.05
CA LEU A 113 8.43 13.78 -19.15
C LEU A 113 9.47 14.90 -19.17
N GLU A 114 10.74 14.56 -19.27
CA GLU A 114 11.84 15.51 -19.44
C GLU A 114 13.03 14.77 -20.04
N GLN A 115 13.84 15.43 -20.89
CA GLN A 115 15.03 14.81 -21.50
C GLN A 115 14.74 13.44 -22.15
N LYS A 116 13.57 13.28 -22.78
CA LYS A 116 13.11 12.03 -23.42
C LYS A 116 13.02 10.82 -22.47
N ARG A 117 12.84 11.06 -21.17
CA ARG A 117 12.65 10.03 -20.15
C ARG A 117 11.51 10.40 -19.20
N VAL A 118 11.02 9.40 -18.46
CA VAL A 118 10.02 9.61 -17.42
C VAL A 118 10.73 9.85 -16.10
N GLU A 119 10.50 11.01 -15.52
CA GLU A 119 11.09 11.44 -14.24
C GLU A 119 10.24 11.05 -13.04
N LYS A 120 8.91 11.10 -13.20
CA LYS A 120 7.95 10.88 -12.11
C LYS A 120 6.72 10.16 -12.65
N ILE A 121 6.20 9.25 -11.83
CA ILE A 121 4.84 8.70 -11.96
C ILE A 121 4.07 9.15 -10.72
N ARG A 122 2.92 9.79 -10.93
CA ARG A 122 2.02 10.23 -9.86
C ARG A 122 0.60 9.78 -10.15
N THR A 123 -0.14 9.49 -9.09
CA THR A 123 -1.55 9.10 -9.16
C THR A 123 -2.42 10.05 -8.37
N PHE A 124 -3.56 10.40 -8.96
CA PHE A 124 -4.56 11.29 -8.36
C PHE A 124 -5.97 10.76 -8.59
N THR A 125 -6.94 11.38 -7.93
CA THR A 125 -8.38 11.05 -8.04
C THR A 125 -9.20 12.26 -8.49
N GLU A 126 -10.44 12.02 -8.93
CA GLU A 126 -11.36 12.99 -9.57
C GLU A 126 -11.44 14.37 -8.88
N ASP A 127 -11.41 14.42 -7.56
CA ASP A 127 -11.65 15.66 -6.79
C ASP A 127 -10.41 16.54 -6.57
N CYS A 128 -9.27 16.17 -7.15
CA CYS A 128 -8.02 16.91 -6.99
C CYS A 128 -7.88 17.97 -8.07
N GLU A 129 -7.81 19.24 -7.67
CA GLU A 129 -7.33 20.29 -8.55
C GLU A 129 -5.81 20.17 -8.70
N LEU A 130 -5.31 20.10 -9.93
CA LEU A 130 -3.91 19.85 -10.24
C LEU A 130 -3.28 21.09 -10.88
N ASP A 131 -2.33 21.72 -10.19
CA ASP A 131 -1.53 22.83 -10.70
C ASP A 131 -0.27 22.28 -11.40
N ALA A 132 -0.19 22.48 -12.72
CA ALA A 132 0.91 22.00 -13.54
C ALA A 132 2.12 22.94 -13.63
N GLY A 133 2.12 24.07 -12.91
CA GLY A 133 3.27 24.98 -12.82
C GLY A 133 3.59 25.72 -14.12
N GLY A 134 2.61 25.90 -15.01
CA GLY A 134 2.77 26.53 -16.33
C GLY A 134 3.32 25.60 -17.41
N LEU A 135 3.53 24.31 -17.10
CA LEU A 135 4.11 23.36 -18.03
C LEU A 135 3.13 22.91 -19.13
N PRO A 136 3.63 22.46 -20.30
CA PRO A 136 2.83 21.71 -21.26
C PRO A 136 2.20 20.49 -20.60
N PHE A 137 0.92 20.26 -20.87
CA PHE A 137 0.17 19.14 -20.31
C PHE A 137 -0.56 18.38 -21.41
N PHE A 138 -0.11 17.17 -21.72
CA PHE A 138 -0.78 16.29 -22.67
C PHE A 138 -1.79 15.41 -21.95
N TRP A 139 -3.06 15.51 -22.31
CA TRP A 139 -4.12 14.64 -21.80
C TRP A 139 -4.50 13.60 -22.86
N LEU A 140 -4.39 12.31 -22.55
CA LEU A 140 -4.76 11.23 -23.45
C LEU A 140 -6.18 10.72 -23.16
N THR A 141 -7.01 10.69 -24.19
CA THR A 141 -8.34 10.04 -24.17
C THR A 141 -8.25 8.62 -24.74
N ASP A 142 -9.32 7.83 -24.57
CA ASP A 142 -9.47 6.51 -25.18
C ASP A 142 -8.42 5.47 -24.72
N VAL A 143 -7.84 5.68 -23.54
CA VAL A 143 -6.86 4.77 -22.95
C VAL A 143 -7.59 3.54 -22.40
N ARG A 144 -7.20 2.35 -22.88
CA ARG A 144 -7.73 1.09 -22.33
C ARG A 144 -6.99 0.76 -21.02
N PRO A 145 -7.69 0.29 -19.97
CA PRO A 145 -7.05 0.00 -18.69
C PRO A 145 -5.91 -1.02 -18.81
N SER A 146 -6.09 -2.05 -19.63
CA SER A 146 -5.06 -3.06 -19.90
C SER A 146 -3.79 -2.49 -20.54
N GLU A 147 -3.90 -1.44 -21.37
CA GLU A 147 -2.74 -0.77 -21.96
C GLU A 147 -2.01 0.11 -20.94
N SER A 148 -2.75 0.81 -20.07
CA SER A 148 -2.12 1.52 -18.94
C SER A 148 -1.34 0.57 -18.06
N ILE A 149 -1.93 -0.57 -17.69
CA ILE A 149 -1.28 -1.59 -16.87
C ILE A 149 -0.04 -2.15 -17.58
N ALA A 150 -0.09 -2.38 -18.89
CA ALA A 150 1.06 -2.83 -19.67
C ALA A 150 2.21 -1.80 -19.67
N LEU A 151 1.89 -0.52 -19.92
CA LEU A 151 2.87 0.57 -19.87
C LEU A 151 3.48 0.70 -18.47
N LEU A 152 2.65 0.73 -17.42
CA LEU A 152 3.11 0.80 -16.03
C LEU A 152 3.96 -0.42 -15.63
N SER A 153 3.63 -1.61 -16.15
CA SER A 153 4.39 -2.82 -15.89
C SER A 153 5.83 -2.71 -16.41
N SER A 154 6.06 -1.99 -17.53
CA SER A 154 7.42 -1.75 -18.02
C SER A 154 8.28 -0.97 -17.01
N PHE A 155 7.70 0.00 -16.29
CA PHE A 155 8.40 0.71 -15.22
C PHE A 155 8.59 -0.14 -13.97
N ALA A 156 7.61 -0.97 -13.62
CA ALA A 156 7.69 -1.87 -12.47
C ALA A 156 8.84 -2.88 -12.61
N THR A 157 9.06 -3.41 -13.82
CA THR A 157 10.09 -4.43 -14.09
C THR A 157 11.42 -3.87 -14.54
N ALA A 158 11.48 -2.66 -15.13
CA ALA A 158 12.73 -2.08 -15.63
C ALA A 158 13.72 -1.61 -14.54
N ALA A 159 13.32 -1.60 -13.27
CA ALA A 159 14.19 -1.22 -12.16
C ALA A 159 15.22 -2.32 -11.84
N GLU A 160 16.12 -2.61 -12.77
CA GLU A 160 17.33 -3.41 -12.51
C GLU A 160 18.47 -2.47 -12.10
N GLY A 161 18.78 -2.45 -10.79
CA GLY A 161 19.92 -1.73 -10.23
C GLY A 161 19.56 -0.74 -9.12
N ASP A 162 20.57 -0.40 -8.30
CA ASP A 162 20.46 0.49 -7.12
C ASP A 162 20.17 1.97 -7.44
N ALA A 163 19.89 2.32 -8.70
CA ALA A 163 19.51 3.67 -9.08
C ALA A 163 18.22 4.08 -8.36
N LYS A 164 18.35 5.02 -7.41
CA LYS A 164 17.27 5.53 -6.56
C LYS A 164 16.04 6.00 -7.36
N GLU A 165 16.27 6.54 -8.56
CA GLU A 165 15.24 7.02 -9.49
C GLU A 165 14.42 5.88 -10.08
N GLY A 166 15.07 4.85 -10.62
CA GLY A 166 14.38 3.67 -11.17
C GLY A 166 13.51 2.97 -10.12
N ARG A 167 13.99 2.88 -8.87
CA ARG A 167 13.20 2.35 -7.74
C ARG A 167 11.93 3.16 -7.51
N ARG A 168 12.01 4.49 -7.46
CA ARG A 168 10.84 5.35 -7.26
C ARG A 168 9.79 5.21 -8.36
N LEU A 169 10.24 5.12 -9.63
CA LEU A 169 9.32 4.90 -10.75
C LEU A 169 8.60 3.57 -10.62
N ALA A 170 9.33 2.50 -10.32
CA ALA A 170 8.75 1.19 -10.13
C ALA A 170 7.79 1.14 -8.92
N ASP A 171 8.10 1.82 -7.82
CA ASP A 171 7.21 1.93 -6.65
C ASP A 171 5.88 2.59 -7.02
N SER A 172 5.94 3.74 -7.69
CA SER A 172 4.76 4.46 -8.18
C SER A 172 3.98 3.66 -9.22
N ALA A 173 4.66 2.89 -10.08
CA ALA A 173 4.02 2.09 -11.10
C ALA A 173 3.24 0.91 -10.51
N VAL A 174 3.84 0.16 -9.57
CA VAL A 174 3.15 -0.95 -8.87
C VAL A 174 1.96 -0.41 -8.07
N ALA A 175 2.11 0.76 -7.42
CA ALA A 175 1.01 1.44 -6.75
C ALA A 175 -0.14 1.76 -7.72
N ALA A 176 0.16 2.42 -8.84
CA ALA A 176 -0.84 2.75 -9.85
C ALA A 176 -1.57 1.51 -10.38
N ILE A 177 -0.84 0.44 -10.71
CA ILE A 177 -1.41 -0.84 -11.15
C ILE A 177 -2.38 -1.39 -10.11
N ALA A 178 -2.02 -1.35 -8.82
CA ALA A 178 -2.85 -1.91 -7.76
C ALA A 178 -4.22 -1.25 -7.61
N PHE A 179 -4.35 0.02 -7.99
CA PHE A 179 -5.62 0.75 -7.95
C PHE A 179 -6.45 0.65 -9.23
N HIS A 180 -5.95 0.05 -10.30
CA HIS A 180 -6.74 -0.19 -11.50
C HIS A 180 -7.86 -1.20 -11.25
N ASN A 181 -9.07 -0.89 -11.71
CA ASN A 181 -10.20 -1.81 -11.75
C ASN A 181 -10.26 -2.55 -13.09
N ASP A 182 -9.27 -3.41 -13.31
CA ASP A 182 -9.21 -4.29 -14.48
C ASP A 182 -8.52 -5.61 -14.09
N ALA A 183 -8.98 -6.73 -14.66
CA ALA A 183 -8.40 -8.05 -14.38
C ALA A 183 -6.93 -8.18 -14.83
N ALA A 184 -6.46 -7.32 -15.75
CA ALA A 184 -5.05 -7.23 -16.12
C ALA A 184 -4.18 -6.77 -14.94
N ALA A 185 -4.71 -5.97 -14.00
CA ALA A 185 -3.96 -5.53 -12.83
C ALA A 185 -3.68 -6.70 -11.90
N ASP A 186 -4.67 -7.58 -11.70
CA ASP A 186 -4.49 -8.82 -10.93
C ASP A 186 -3.45 -9.73 -11.58
N ARG A 187 -3.53 -9.93 -12.90
CA ARG A 187 -2.54 -10.73 -13.64
C ARG A 187 -1.13 -10.15 -13.53
N ALA A 188 -0.99 -8.82 -13.62
CA ALA A 188 0.31 -8.15 -13.50
C ALA A 188 0.89 -8.31 -12.08
N LEU A 189 0.10 -8.04 -11.04
CA LEU A 189 0.54 -8.20 -9.64
C LEU A 189 0.89 -9.65 -9.31
N GLU A 190 0.13 -10.63 -9.81
CA GLU A 190 0.46 -12.05 -9.67
C GLU A 190 1.74 -12.43 -10.42
N GLY A 191 1.99 -11.83 -11.59
CA GLY A 191 3.26 -11.98 -12.31
C GLY A 191 4.45 -11.39 -11.56
N PHE A 192 4.27 -10.27 -10.86
CA PHE A 192 5.31 -9.61 -10.07
C PHE A 192 5.73 -10.38 -8.83
N ILE A 193 4.89 -11.29 -8.32
CA ILE A 193 5.19 -12.12 -7.15
C ILE A 193 5.70 -13.52 -7.52
N ALA A 194 5.89 -13.82 -8.80
CA ALA A 194 6.49 -15.09 -9.22
C ALA A 194 7.90 -15.24 -8.63
N ALA A 195 8.28 -16.45 -8.22
CA ALA A 195 9.57 -16.70 -7.57
C ALA A 195 10.79 -16.36 -8.45
N THR A 196 10.60 -16.30 -9.77
CA THR A 196 11.62 -15.87 -10.75
C THR A 196 11.86 -14.36 -10.76
N GLN A 197 10.98 -13.56 -10.15
CA GLN A 197 11.12 -12.11 -10.05
C GLN A 197 12.07 -11.70 -8.93
N PRO A 198 12.76 -10.55 -9.07
CA PRO A 198 13.61 -9.99 -8.03
C PRO A 198 12.86 -9.82 -6.70
N GLU A 199 13.51 -10.11 -5.57
CA GLU A 199 12.90 -9.96 -4.24
C GLU A 199 12.27 -8.58 -4.06
N SER A 200 12.96 -7.51 -4.48
CA SER A 200 12.48 -6.13 -4.38
C SER A 200 11.14 -5.90 -5.09
N LEU A 201 10.89 -6.55 -6.23
CA LEU A 201 9.61 -6.45 -6.94
C LEU A 201 8.52 -7.22 -6.20
N ARG A 202 8.82 -8.44 -5.72
CA ARG A 202 7.88 -9.24 -4.94
C ARG A 202 7.48 -8.56 -3.63
N GLU A 203 8.44 -7.98 -2.92
CA GLU A 203 8.21 -7.21 -1.69
C GLU A 203 7.24 -6.04 -1.94
N ARG A 204 7.45 -5.27 -3.02
CA ARG A 204 6.61 -4.13 -3.37
C ARG A 204 5.21 -4.53 -3.80
N ALA A 205 5.10 -5.55 -4.65
CA ALA A 205 3.81 -6.06 -5.08
C ALA A 205 3.01 -6.63 -3.89
N SER A 206 3.67 -7.30 -2.94
CA SER A 206 2.99 -7.86 -1.76
C SER A 206 2.33 -6.77 -0.91
N PHE A 207 3.00 -5.63 -0.66
CA PHE A 207 2.39 -4.51 0.06
C PHE A 207 1.07 -4.06 -0.57
N TRP A 208 1.06 -3.85 -1.88
CA TRP A 208 -0.13 -3.37 -2.60
C TRP A 208 -1.23 -4.43 -2.74
N LEU A 209 -0.88 -5.71 -2.83
CA LEU A 209 -1.84 -6.81 -2.75
C LEU A 209 -2.62 -6.75 -1.42
N GLY A 210 -1.93 -6.53 -0.31
CA GLY A 210 -2.56 -6.40 1.01
C GLY A 210 -3.37 -5.11 1.15
N ASN A 211 -2.87 -4.00 0.64
CA ASN A 211 -3.49 -2.69 0.82
C ASN A 211 -4.71 -2.44 -0.08
N ALA A 212 -4.67 -2.92 -1.34
CA ALA A 212 -5.63 -2.50 -2.38
C ALA A 212 -6.47 -3.65 -2.97
N ARG A 213 -6.05 -4.92 -2.87
CA ARG A 213 -6.69 -6.02 -3.65
C ARG A 213 -7.65 -6.92 -2.86
N GLY A 214 -8.06 -6.50 -1.65
CA GLY A 214 -9.07 -7.18 -0.83
C GLY A 214 -8.85 -8.69 -0.70
N ARG A 215 -9.93 -9.47 -0.81
CA ARG A 215 -9.90 -10.95 -0.73
C ARG A 215 -8.90 -11.59 -1.68
N ARG A 216 -8.83 -11.15 -2.94
CA ARG A 216 -7.89 -11.74 -3.91
C ARG A 216 -6.45 -11.50 -3.48
N GLY A 217 -6.14 -10.26 -3.08
CA GLY A 217 -4.82 -9.91 -2.54
C GLY A 217 -4.45 -10.75 -1.34
N TYR A 218 -5.37 -10.91 -0.39
CA TYR A 218 -5.19 -11.77 0.78
C TYR A 218 -4.83 -13.22 0.41
N GLU A 219 -5.57 -13.86 -0.51
CA GLU A 219 -5.27 -15.24 -0.90
C GLU A 219 -3.91 -15.38 -1.58
N VAL A 220 -3.50 -14.38 -2.38
CA VAL A 220 -2.14 -14.35 -2.96
C VAL A 220 -1.09 -14.23 -1.87
N LEU A 221 -1.27 -13.35 -0.88
CA LEU A 221 -0.34 -13.20 0.24
C LEU A 221 -0.22 -14.48 1.07
N ARG A 222 -1.34 -15.18 1.34
CA ARG A 222 -1.29 -16.48 2.01
C ARG A 222 -0.47 -17.51 1.24
N ARG A 223 -0.59 -17.52 -0.09
CA ARG A 223 0.21 -18.39 -0.96
C ARG A 223 1.70 -18.04 -0.86
N MET A 224 2.04 -16.74 -0.92
CA MET A 224 3.42 -16.29 -0.75
C MET A 224 4.03 -16.72 0.59
N LEU A 225 3.29 -16.68 1.70
CA LEU A 225 3.80 -17.17 2.99
C LEU A 225 4.20 -18.65 2.98
N ARG A 226 3.55 -19.48 2.15
CA ARG A 226 3.85 -20.92 2.07
C ARG A 226 4.95 -21.25 1.07
N GLU A 227 4.97 -20.52 -0.04
CA GLU A 227 5.72 -20.92 -1.24
C GLU A 227 6.93 -20.03 -1.52
N ASP A 228 6.97 -18.82 -0.97
CA ASP A 228 8.06 -17.89 -1.26
C ASP A 228 9.37 -18.38 -0.60
N PRO A 229 10.45 -18.60 -1.38
CA PRO A 229 11.68 -19.17 -0.87
C PRO A 229 12.44 -18.21 0.06
N SER A 230 12.21 -16.90 -0.06
CA SER A 230 12.96 -15.89 0.67
C SER A 230 12.28 -15.55 2.00
N PRO A 231 12.95 -15.78 3.14
CA PRO A 231 12.41 -15.36 4.44
C PRO A 231 12.23 -13.83 4.51
N LYS A 232 13.05 -13.06 3.77
CA LYS A 232 12.94 -11.61 3.70
C LYS A 232 11.64 -11.17 3.01
N VAL A 233 11.27 -11.84 1.92
CA VAL A 233 9.98 -11.57 1.26
C VAL A 233 8.81 -12.04 2.11
N ARG A 234 8.89 -13.22 2.74
CA ARG A 234 7.84 -13.68 3.68
C ARG A 234 7.63 -12.71 4.85
N GLU A 235 8.69 -12.14 5.41
CA GLU A 235 8.59 -11.05 6.40
C GLU A 235 7.80 -9.85 5.84
N LYS A 236 8.06 -9.42 4.60
CA LYS A 236 7.29 -8.33 3.98
C LYS A 236 5.83 -8.70 3.73
N VAL A 237 5.56 -9.97 3.41
CA VAL A 237 4.19 -10.48 3.25
C VAL A 237 3.43 -10.45 4.58
N VAL A 238 4.09 -10.77 5.71
CA VAL A 238 3.52 -10.59 7.06
C VAL A 238 3.09 -9.13 7.26
N PHE A 239 3.97 -8.17 6.94
CA PHE A 239 3.61 -6.75 6.99
C PHE A 239 2.45 -6.42 6.05
N ALA A 240 2.43 -6.93 4.82
CA ALA A 240 1.33 -6.70 3.88
C ALA A 240 -0.03 -7.21 4.40
N LEU A 241 -0.06 -8.34 5.11
CA LEU A 241 -1.28 -8.82 5.78
C LEU A 241 -1.76 -7.86 6.88
N THR A 242 -0.88 -7.06 7.48
CA THR A 242 -1.30 -6.00 8.39
C THR A 242 -2.08 -4.88 7.70
N GLN A 243 -1.86 -4.70 6.39
CA GLN A 243 -2.59 -3.73 5.58
C GLN A 243 -3.92 -4.28 5.05
N SER A 244 -4.09 -5.60 5.04
CA SER A 244 -5.33 -6.25 4.62
C SER A 244 -6.50 -5.98 5.57
N ARG A 245 -7.66 -5.70 4.98
CA ARG A 245 -8.95 -5.54 5.65
C ARG A 245 -9.71 -6.86 5.84
N GLU A 246 -9.20 -7.95 5.27
CA GLU A 246 -9.82 -9.27 5.42
C GLU A 246 -9.70 -9.76 6.88
N PRO A 247 -10.79 -10.23 7.50
CA PRO A 247 -10.79 -10.61 8.92
C PRO A 247 -9.82 -11.77 9.24
N GLU A 248 -9.55 -12.64 8.27
CA GLU A 248 -8.65 -13.79 8.39
C GLU A 248 -7.17 -13.41 8.27
N ALA A 249 -6.83 -12.15 8.00
CA ALA A 249 -5.44 -11.69 7.96
C ALA A 249 -4.72 -11.91 9.30
N VAL A 250 -5.40 -11.66 10.42
CA VAL A 250 -4.82 -11.90 11.76
C VAL A 250 -4.56 -13.39 11.99
N ALA A 251 -5.49 -14.25 11.58
CA ALA A 251 -5.31 -15.70 11.71
C ALA A 251 -4.12 -16.21 10.90
N ALA A 252 -3.93 -15.70 9.67
CA ALA A 252 -2.77 -16.02 8.85
C ALA A 252 -1.45 -15.59 9.52
N ILE A 253 -1.39 -14.40 10.13
CA ILE A 253 -0.19 -13.95 10.84
C ILE A 253 0.07 -14.82 12.09
N ILE A 254 -0.97 -15.24 12.83
CA ILE A 254 -0.84 -16.19 13.96
C ILE A 254 -0.26 -17.53 13.48
N GLU A 255 -0.75 -18.05 12.35
CA GLU A 255 -0.23 -19.27 11.75
C GLU A 255 1.26 -19.13 11.36
N THR A 256 1.64 -18.01 10.76
CA THR A 256 3.05 -17.71 10.45
C THR A 256 3.91 -17.62 11.70
N ALA A 257 3.44 -16.96 12.77
CA ALA A 257 4.14 -16.86 14.04
C ALA A 257 4.42 -18.23 14.69
N ARG A 258 3.57 -19.23 14.42
CA ARG A 258 3.71 -20.59 14.96
C ARG A 258 4.57 -21.49 14.08
N ASN A 259 4.43 -21.38 12.76
CA ASN A 259 4.83 -22.45 11.84
C ASN A 259 5.89 -22.05 10.80
N ASP A 260 6.25 -20.78 10.64
CA ASP A 260 7.28 -20.43 9.63
C ASP A 260 8.62 -21.10 9.96
N ALA A 261 9.26 -21.67 8.95
CA ALA A 261 10.56 -22.32 9.09
C ALA A 261 11.66 -21.35 9.56
N SER A 262 11.53 -20.05 9.27
CA SER A 262 12.46 -19.02 9.70
C SER A 262 12.05 -18.43 11.05
N ALA A 263 12.92 -18.61 12.05
CA ALA A 263 12.80 -17.93 13.35
C ALA A 263 12.69 -16.40 13.21
N HIS A 264 13.34 -15.82 12.20
CA HIS A 264 13.22 -14.38 11.93
C HIS A 264 11.79 -14.01 11.53
N VAL A 265 11.18 -14.74 10.61
CA VAL A 265 9.80 -14.50 10.15
C VAL A 265 8.79 -14.72 11.26
N ARG A 266 8.93 -15.80 12.06
CA ARG A 266 8.07 -16.02 13.24
C ARG A 266 8.12 -14.84 14.22
N GLY A 267 9.33 -14.34 14.49
CA GLY A 267 9.56 -13.15 15.30
C GLY A 267 8.90 -11.88 14.75
N GLN A 268 8.94 -11.68 13.43
CA GLN A 268 8.29 -10.54 12.78
C GLN A 268 6.76 -10.64 12.82
N ALA A 269 6.21 -11.84 12.66
CA ALA A 269 4.78 -12.09 12.82
C ALA A 269 4.30 -11.73 14.23
N LEU A 270 5.04 -12.10 15.28
CA LEU A 270 4.74 -11.71 16.66
C LEU A 270 4.74 -10.19 16.87
N PHE A 271 5.74 -9.50 16.31
CA PHE A 271 5.81 -8.03 16.36
C PHE A 271 4.55 -7.40 15.73
N TRP A 272 4.22 -7.79 14.50
CA TRP A 272 3.06 -7.24 13.79
C TRP A 272 1.72 -7.60 14.42
N LEU A 273 1.61 -8.77 15.08
CA LEU A 273 0.43 -9.13 15.86
C LEU A 273 0.21 -8.18 17.03
N ALA A 274 1.26 -7.83 17.77
CA ALA A 274 1.13 -6.87 18.86
C ALA A 274 0.66 -5.50 18.36
N GLN A 275 1.16 -5.05 17.19
CA GLN A 275 0.76 -3.77 16.59
C GLN A 275 -0.68 -3.76 16.07
N LYS A 276 -1.16 -4.88 15.49
CA LYS A 276 -2.45 -4.92 14.78
C LYS A 276 -3.62 -5.44 15.62
N ALA A 277 -3.38 -6.44 16.46
CA ALA A 277 -4.44 -7.30 17.00
C ALA A 277 -4.60 -7.23 18.53
N GLY A 278 -3.72 -6.52 19.25
CA GLY A 278 -3.84 -6.28 20.69
C GLY A 278 -4.17 -7.56 21.47
N ALA A 279 -5.27 -7.56 22.23
CA ALA A 279 -5.77 -8.72 22.98
C ALA A 279 -5.86 -10.03 22.17
N LYS A 280 -6.27 -9.95 20.90
CA LYS A 280 -6.39 -11.15 20.04
C LYS A 280 -5.04 -11.80 19.72
N ALA A 281 -3.94 -11.06 19.90
CA ALA A 281 -2.59 -11.57 19.73
C ALA A 281 -2.03 -12.21 21.01
N ALA A 282 -2.60 -11.92 22.19
CA ALA A 282 -1.95 -12.19 23.46
C ALA A 282 -1.74 -13.70 23.70
N ASP A 283 -2.68 -14.55 23.29
CA ASP A 283 -2.56 -16.00 23.39
C ASP A 283 -1.51 -16.56 22.43
N ALA A 284 -1.50 -16.09 21.18
CA ALA A 284 -0.49 -16.50 20.21
C ALA A 284 0.94 -16.08 20.64
N ILE A 285 1.07 -14.90 21.26
CA ILE A 285 2.35 -14.43 21.81
C ILE A 285 2.76 -15.27 23.02
N THR A 286 1.82 -15.59 23.93
CA THR A 286 2.09 -16.43 25.11
C THR A 286 2.51 -17.84 24.68
N ASP A 287 1.80 -18.43 23.70
CA ASP A 287 2.14 -19.73 23.12
C ASP A 287 3.57 -19.75 22.58
N ALA A 288 4.01 -18.69 21.88
CA ALA A 288 5.37 -18.60 21.35
C ALA A 288 6.43 -18.53 22.47
N ILE A 289 6.17 -17.80 23.56
CA ILE A 289 7.07 -17.74 24.72
C ILE A 289 7.27 -19.12 25.34
N ASP A 290 6.21 -19.90 25.43
CA ASP A 290 6.25 -21.20 26.06
C ASP A 290 6.85 -22.27 25.14
N ARG A 291 6.45 -22.28 23.87
CA ARG A 291 6.62 -23.44 22.98
C ARG A 291 7.58 -23.26 21.82
N ASP A 292 7.95 -22.04 21.43
CA ASP A 292 8.86 -21.86 20.29
C ASP A 292 10.22 -22.54 20.58
N PRO A 293 10.85 -23.25 19.63
CA PRO A 293 12.13 -23.91 19.89
C PRO A 293 13.27 -22.91 20.12
N GLU A 294 13.20 -21.73 19.51
CA GLU A 294 14.28 -20.77 19.47
C GLU A 294 14.14 -19.68 20.54
N THR A 295 15.14 -19.59 21.42
CA THR A 295 15.16 -18.59 22.50
C THR A 295 15.01 -17.15 21.99
N GLU A 296 15.57 -16.84 20.82
CA GLU A 296 15.46 -15.50 20.24
C GLU A 296 14.04 -15.15 19.81
N VAL A 297 13.24 -16.13 19.35
CA VAL A 297 11.82 -15.91 19.07
C VAL A 297 11.04 -15.72 20.35
N LYS A 298 11.34 -16.50 21.40
CA LYS A 298 10.76 -16.27 22.74
C LYS A 298 11.03 -14.86 23.24
N LYS A 299 12.26 -14.34 23.10
CA LYS A 299 12.59 -12.96 23.47
C LYS A 299 11.80 -11.93 22.67
N LYS A 300 11.64 -12.15 21.35
CA LYS A 300 10.78 -11.29 20.50
C LYS A 300 9.31 -11.36 20.93
N ALA A 301 8.81 -12.52 21.34
CA ALA A 301 7.46 -12.67 21.87
C ALA A 301 7.30 -11.91 23.21
N VAL A 302 8.29 -11.95 24.09
CA VAL A 302 8.29 -11.13 25.32
C VAL A 302 8.28 -9.65 24.99
N PHE A 303 9.06 -9.19 24.00
CA PHE A 303 8.98 -7.81 23.51
C PHE A 303 7.58 -7.48 22.97
N ALA A 304 6.97 -8.38 22.20
CA ALA A 304 5.62 -8.21 21.69
C ALA A 304 4.58 -8.03 22.81
N LEU A 305 4.70 -8.77 23.93
CA LEU A 305 3.86 -8.54 25.12
C LEU A 305 4.01 -7.12 25.68
N SER A 306 5.21 -6.54 25.63
CA SER A 306 5.45 -5.19 26.12
C SER A 306 4.86 -4.10 25.23
N GLN A 307 4.46 -4.42 24.00
CA GLN A 307 3.78 -3.51 23.08
C GLN A 307 2.25 -3.59 23.20
N LEU A 308 1.72 -4.56 23.95
CA LEU A 308 0.27 -4.65 24.23
C LEU A 308 -0.16 -3.55 25.21
N PRO A 309 -1.47 -3.22 25.27
CA PRO A 309 -2.00 -2.36 26.33
C PRO A 309 -1.57 -2.85 27.72
N ALA A 310 -1.26 -1.92 28.63
CA ALA A 310 -0.63 -2.24 29.92
C ALA A 310 -1.41 -3.28 30.72
N ASP A 311 -2.75 -3.22 30.70
CA ASP A 311 -3.62 -4.15 31.41
C ASP A 311 -3.58 -5.59 30.90
N GLU A 312 -3.08 -5.80 29.69
CA GLU A 312 -2.91 -7.13 29.09
C GLU A 312 -1.44 -7.57 29.15
N GLY A 313 -0.52 -6.66 28.78
CA GLY A 313 0.90 -6.93 28.66
C GLY A 313 1.60 -7.13 30.00
N VAL A 314 1.37 -6.24 30.97
CA VAL A 314 2.08 -6.24 32.26
C VAL A 314 1.81 -7.51 33.07
N PRO A 315 0.55 -7.99 33.24
CA PRO A 315 0.29 -9.24 33.96
C PRO A 315 1.00 -10.45 33.32
N LYS A 316 1.01 -10.54 31.98
CA LYS A 316 1.68 -11.62 31.25
C LYS A 316 3.20 -11.53 31.38
N LEU A 317 3.78 -10.32 31.33
CA LEU A 317 5.22 -10.13 31.58
C LEU A 317 5.62 -10.56 33.00
N ILE A 318 4.82 -10.24 34.02
CA ILE A 318 5.04 -10.70 35.41
C ILE A 318 5.01 -12.23 35.47
N GLN A 319 4.03 -12.87 34.81
CA GLN A 319 3.94 -14.33 34.75
C GLN A 319 5.22 -14.93 34.12
N VAL A 320 5.65 -14.41 32.98
CA VAL A 320 6.88 -14.86 32.30
C VAL A 320 8.10 -14.71 33.20
N ALA A 321 8.24 -13.56 33.88
CA ALA A 321 9.35 -13.30 34.79
C ALA A 321 9.39 -14.27 35.99
N ARG A 322 8.23 -14.76 36.45
CA ARG A 322 8.14 -15.70 37.57
C ARG A 322 8.38 -17.16 37.18
N SER A 323 7.76 -17.61 36.08
CA SER A 323 7.58 -19.05 35.84
C SER A 323 8.29 -19.59 34.60
N ASN A 324 8.80 -18.73 33.70
CA ASN A 324 9.41 -19.24 32.48
C ASN A 324 10.69 -20.04 32.82
N ARG A 325 10.82 -21.23 32.24
CA ARG A 325 11.96 -22.13 32.51
C ARG A 325 13.29 -21.57 32.00
N ASN A 326 13.25 -20.78 30.92
CA ASN A 326 14.44 -20.21 30.31
C ASN A 326 14.86 -18.91 31.04
N PRO A 327 16.04 -18.86 31.67
CA PRO A 327 16.50 -17.67 32.40
C PRO A 327 16.65 -16.44 31.52
N GLU A 328 17.04 -16.60 30.26
CA GLU A 328 17.18 -15.48 29.31
C GLU A 328 15.82 -14.85 28.99
N VAL A 329 14.76 -15.67 28.92
CA VAL A 329 13.39 -15.21 28.69
C VAL A 329 12.86 -14.49 29.94
N ARG A 330 13.14 -15.02 31.15
CA ARG A 330 12.80 -14.32 32.41
C ARG A 330 13.48 -12.95 32.49
N LYS A 331 14.79 -12.90 32.18
CA LYS A 331 15.58 -11.67 32.16
C LYS A 331 14.99 -10.65 31.18
N GLN A 332 14.57 -11.08 29.99
CA GLN A 332 13.92 -10.21 29.01
C GLN A 332 12.59 -9.64 29.54
N ALA A 333 11.80 -10.45 30.24
CA ALA A 333 10.54 -9.98 30.82
C ALA A 333 10.76 -8.95 31.93
N ILE A 334 11.73 -9.20 32.82
CA ILE A 334 12.17 -8.25 33.85
C ILE A 334 12.62 -6.92 33.22
N PHE A 335 13.40 -6.98 32.15
CA PHE A 335 13.85 -5.79 31.42
C PHE A 335 12.65 -4.93 30.95
N TRP A 336 11.67 -5.53 30.28
CA TRP A 336 10.50 -4.81 29.78
C TRP A 336 9.55 -4.34 30.89
N LEU A 337 9.42 -5.09 31.98
CA LEU A 337 8.71 -4.63 33.18
C LEU A 337 9.34 -3.35 33.75
N GLY A 338 10.68 -3.27 33.76
CA GLY A 338 11.40 -2.05 34.15
C GLY A 338 11.12 -0.83 33.26
N GLN A 339 10.76 -1.05 32.00
CA GLN A 339 10.39 0.03 31.06
C GLN A 339 8.90 0.42 31.13
N SER A 340 8.04 -0.42 31.74
CA SER A 340 6.58 -0.23 31.71
C SER A 340 6.08 0.97 32.50
N ARG A 341 6.83 1.42 33.53
CA ARG A 341 6.40 2.41 34.54
C ARG A 341 5.08 2.04 35.23
N ASP A 342 4.68 0.78 35.19
CA ASP A 342 3.43 0.29 35.76
C ASP A 342 3.62 -0.05 37.25
N PRO A 343 2.72 0.39 38.16
CA PRO A 343 2.85 0.10 39.59
C PRO A 343 2.84 -1.40 39.91
N ARG A 344 2.22 -2.24 39.08
CA ARG A 344 2.25 -3.70 39.24
C ARG A 344 3.66 -4.27 39.04
N ALA A 345 4.44 -3.67 38.14
CA ALA A 345 5.84 -4.05 37.94
C ALA A 345 6.70 -3.68 39.16
N LEU A 346 6.44 -2.52 39.76
CA LEU A 346 7.13 -2.10 40.99
C LEU A 346 6.82 -3.05 42.16
N ALA A 347 5.54 -3.36 42.39
CA ALA A 347 5.13 -4.31 43.42
C ALA A 347 5.76 -5.71 43.20
N PHE A 348 5.86 -6.15 41.94
CA PHE A 348 6.56 -7.38 41.59
C PHE A 348 8.05 -7.33 41.96
N PHE A 349 8.76 -6.23 41.65
CA PHE A 349 10.17 -6.10 42.00
C PHE A 349 10.39 -6.05 43.52
N GLU A 350 9.55 -5.33 44.26
CA GLU A 350 9.60 -5.30 45.72
C GLU A 350 9.45 -6.71 46.30
N GLU A 351 8.46 -7.48 45.84
CA GLU A 351 8.27 -8.87 46.29
C GLU A 351 9.49 -9.75 46.02
N VAL A 352 10.06 -9.70 44.81
CA VAL A 352 11.19 -10.57 44.41
C VAL A 352 12.47 -10.21 45.18
N LEU A 353 12.72 -8.92 45.39
CA LEU A 353 13.90 -8.44 46.11
C LEU A 353 13.81 -8.73 47.62
N LEU A 354 12.61 -8.62 48.22
CA LEU A 354 12.41 -8.92 49.63
C LEU A 354 12.38 -10.43 49.94
N ARG A 355 12.06 -11.28 48.94
CA ARG A 355 12.04 -12.74 49.09
C ARG A 355 13.38 -13.44 48.85
N SER A 356 14.41 -12.74 48.38
CA SER A 356 15.73 -13.35 48.15
C SER A 356 16.50 -13.43 49.49
N PRO A 357 16.73 -14.64 50.07
CA PRO A 357 17.66 -14.78 51.19
C PRO A 357 19.08 -14.54 50.68
N ARG A 358 19.93 -13.96 51.53
CA ARG A 358 21.37 -13.77 51.27
C ARG A 358 22.09 -15.08 50.96
#